data_AF-A0A975SUE3-F1
#
_entry.id   AF-A0A975SUE3-F1
#
_cell.length_a   1.000
_cell.length_b   1.000
_cell.length_c   1.000
_cell.angle_alpha   90.00
_cell.angle_beta   90.00
_cell.angle_gamma   90.00
#
_symmetry.space_group_name_H-M   'P 1'
#
loop_
_entity.id
_entity.type
_entity.pdbx_description
1 polymer ?
#
loop_
_entity_poly.entity_id
_entity_poly.type
_entity_poly.pdbx_seq_one_letter_code
_entity_poly.pdbx_strand_id
1 'polypeptide(L)'
;MQSTKDADKRAEEERLRKEAEEKARLAAKEAEAQKKAEEEAARRQAEEQARIAEEQAAAERAAAEEAARQQAEEARDQEVNNFVSTPQPSERVYYHSCKDARNAGAAPLYRGDPGYRDKLDRDQDGIACE
;
A
#
# COMPACT_ATOMS: atom_id res chain seq x y z
N MET A 1 -26.94 -33.09 -82.99
CA MET A 1 -27.58 -32.77 -81.69
C MET A 1 -26.69 -33.07 -80.47
N GLN A 2 -25.76 -34.03 -80.52
CA GLN A 2 -24.83 -34.29 -79.40
C GLN A 2 -23.73 -33.22 -79.28
N SER A 3 -23.10 -32.84 -80.40
CA SER A 3 -21.97 -31.89 -80.40
C SER A 3 -22.29 -30.49 -79.85
N THR A 4 -23.55 -30.02 -79.93
CA THR A 4 -23.98 -28.75 -79.33
C THR A 4 -24.17 -28.86 -77.81
N LYS A 5 -24.72 -29.97 -77.32
CA LYS A 5 -24.87 -30.24 -75.87
C LYS A 5 -23.52 -30.31 -75.15
N ASP A 6 -22.50 -30.84 -75.81
CA ASP A 6 -21.14 -30.88 -75.27
C ASP A 6 -20.50 -29.48 -75.19
N ALA A 7 -20.84 -28.57 -76.11
CA ALA A 7 -20.37 -27.18 -76.08
C ALA A 7 -21.05 -26.38 -74.95
N ASP A 8 -22.36 -26.54 -74.78
CA ASP A 8 -23.12 -25.92 -73.68
C ASP A 8 -22.61 -26.37 -72.31
N LYS A 9 -22.36 -27.68 -72.15
CA LYS A 9 -21.82 -28.24 -70.90
C LYS A 9 -20.44 -27.68 -70.54
N ARG A 10 -19.54 -27.55 -71.53
CA ARG A 10 -18.20 -26.96 -71.31
C ARG A 10 -18.29 -25.48 -70.94
N ALA A 11 -19.22 -24.74 -71.54
CA ALA A 11 -19.44 -23.33 -71.19
C ALA A 11 -19.98 -23.17 -69.76
N GLU A 12 -20.86 -24.07 -69.31
CA GLU A 12 -21.36 -24.10 -67.93
C GLU A 12 -20.25 -24.47 -66.93
N GLU A 13 -19.45 -25.49 -67.22
CA GLU A 13 -18.29 -25.88 -66.39
C GLU A 13 -17.24 -24.76 -66.30
N GLU A 14 -16.99 -24.00 -67.38
CA GLU A 14 -16.09 -22.85 -67.36
C GLU A 14 -16.64 -21.69 -66.51
N ARG A 15 -17.96 -21.43 -66.58
CA ARG A 15 -18.62 -20.43 -65.72
C ARG A 15 -18.54 -20.80 -64.25
N LEU A 16 -18.83 -22.06 -63.92
CA LEU A 16 -18.72 -22.57 -62.55
C LEU A 16 -17.27 -22.51 -62.03
N ARG A 17 -16.28 -22.78 -62.89
CA ARG A 17 -14.87 -22.65 -62.53
C ARG A 17 -14.48 -21.19 -62.25
N LYS A 18 -14.94 -20.25 -63.06
CA LYS A 18 -14.69 -18.81 -62.85
C LYS A 18 -15.36 -18.28 -61.58
N GLU A 19 -16.59 -18.72 -61.31
CA GLU A 19 -17.31 -18.39 -60.08
C GLU A 19 -16.63 -19.00 -58.85
N ALA A 20 -16.13 -20.24 -58.94
CA ALA A 20 -15.37 -20.87 -57.87
C ALA A 20 -14.03 -20.15 -57.59
N GLU A 21 -13.34 -19.69 -58.64
CA GLU A 21 -12.11 -18.91 -58.50
C GLU A 21 -12.37 -17.52 -57.89
N GLU A 22 -13.43 -16.84 -58.32
CA GLU A 22 -13.85 -15.57 -57.73
C GLU A 22 -14.21 -15.73 -56.25
N LYS A 23 -15.02 -16.75 -55.93
CA LYS A 23 -15.40 -17.08 -54.55
C LYS A 23 -14.18 -17.42 -53.70
N ALA A 24 -13.21 -18.16 -54.23
CA ALA A 24 -11.95 -18.45 -53.54
C ALA A 24 -11.14 -17.18 -53.31
N ARG A 25 -11.09 -16.26 -54.27
CA ARG A 25 -10.41 -14.96 -54.15
C ARG A 25 -11.08 -14.06 -53.12
N LEU A 26 -12.42 -14.04 -53.06
CA LEU A 26 -13.16 -13.29 -52.04
C LEU A 26 -12.92 -13.89 -50.65
N ALA A 27 -13.03 -15.21 -50.51
CA ALA A 27 -12.75 -15.89 -49.24
C ALA A 27 -11.31 -15.65 -48.76
N ALA A 28 -10.33 -15.62 -49.67
CA ALA A 28 -8.94 -15.29 -49.33
C ALA A 28 -8.78 -13.84 -48.84
N LYS A 29 -9.46 -12.87 -49.48
CA LYS A 29 -9.48 -11.47 -49.03
C LYS A 29 -10.15 -11.30 -47.68
N GLU A 30 -11.26 -12.00 -47.45
CA GLU A 30 -11.96 -11.99 -46.16
C GLU A 30 -11.09 -12.60 -45.05
N ALA A 31 -10.42 -13.72 -45.32
CA ALA A 31 -9.50 -14.34 -44.37
C ALA A 31 -8.29 -13.42 -44.07
N GLU A 32 -7.77 -12.70 -45.06
CA GLU A 32 -6.70 -11.71 -44.85
C GLU A 32 -7.20 -10.52 -44.03
N ALA A 33 -8.40 -10.02 -44.30
CA ALA A 33 -9.02 -8.94 -43.54
C ALA A 33 -9.30 -9.35 -42.09
N GLN A 34 -9.77 -10.58 -41.86
CA GLN A 34 -9.98 -11.13 -40.52
C GLN A 34 -8.66 -11.24 -39.75
N LYS A 35 -7.59 -11.75 -40.38
CA LYS A 35 -6.26 -11.81 -39.74
C LYS A 35 -5.74 -10.43 -39.36
N LYS A 36 -5.88 -9.44 -40.24
CA LYS A 36 -5.48 -8.05 -39.94
C LYS A 36 -6.31 -7.45 -38.81
N ALA A 37 -7.61 -7.71 -38.79
CA ALA A 37 -8.49 -7.24 -37.72
C ALA A 37 -8.15 -7.91 -36.37
N GLU A 38 -7.80 -9.18 -36.36
CA GLU A 38 -7.37 -9.90 -35.16
C GLU A 38 -6.01 -9.42 -34.65
N GLU A 39 -5.05 -9.17 -35.55
CA GLU A 39 -3.75 -8.60 -35.19
C GLU A 39 -3.90 -7.17 -34.64
N GLU A 40 -4.76 -6.35 -35.24
CA GLU A 40 -5.06 -5.00 -34.73
C GLU A 40 -5.78 -5.07 -33.38
N ALA A 41 -6.73 -5.98 -33.20
CA ALA A 41 -7.41 -6.20 -31.93
C ALA A 41 -6.41 -6.65 -30.84
N ALA A 42 -5.52 -7.60 -31.15
CA ALA A 42 -4.49 -8.06 -30.25
C ALA A 42 -3.52 -6.93 -29.85
N ARG A 43 -3.14 -6.07 -30.81
CA ARG A 43 -2.31 -4.89 -30.53
C ARG A 43 -3.02 -3.89 -29.62
N ARG A 44 -4.30 -3.59 -29.87
CA ARG A 44 -5.11 -2.70 -29.01
C ARG A 44 -5.27 -3.27 -27.60
N GLN A 45 -5.51 -4.58 -27.50
CA GLN A 45 -5.58 -5.27 -26.21
C GLN A 45 -4.24 -5.22 -25.47
N ALA A 46 -3.12 -5.43 -26.16
CA ALA A 46 -1.79 -5.33 -25.55
C ALA A 46 -1.47 -3.90 -25.07
N GLU A 47 -1.84 -2.87 -25.83
CA GLU A 47 -1.67 -1.47 -25.43
C GLU A 47 -2.53 -1.11 -24.22
N GLU A 48 -3.79 -1.55 -24.19
CA GLU A 48 -4.68 -1.35 -23.05
C GLU A 48 -4.18 -2.08 -21.80
N GLN A 49 -3.74 -3.33 -21.94
CA GLN A 49 -3.15 -4.10 -20.84
C GLN A 49 -1.87 -3.44 -20.32
N ALA A 50 -1.03 -2.89 -21.21
CA ALA A 50 0.16 -2.16 -20.81
C ALA A 50 -0.19 -0.89 -20.01
N ARG A 51 -1.21 -0.13 -20.44
CA ARG A 51 -1.70 1.05 -19.70
C ARG A 51 -2.22 0.68 -18.32
N ILE A 52 -3.01 -0.39 -18.22
CA ILE A 52 -3.54 -0.89 -16.94
C ILE A 52 -2.40 -1.36 -16.04
N ALA A 53 -1.43 -2.09 -16.57
CA ALA A 53 -0.28 -2.55 -15.80
C ALA A 53 0.58 -1.39 -15.29
N GLU A 54 0.76 -0.34 -16.08
CA GLU A 54 1.47 0.88 -15.64
C GLU A 54 0.70 1.60 -14.51
N GLU A 55 -0.63 1.74 -14.65
CA GLU A 55 -1.49 2.34 -13.63
C GLU A 55 -1.46 1.53 -12.32
N GLN A 56 -1.54 0.20 -12.41
CA GLN A 56 -1.44 -0.69 -11.25
C GLN A 56 -0.06 -0.58 -10.59
N ALA A 57 1.02 -0.60 -11.37
CA ALA A 57 2.37 -0.43 -10.83
C ALA A 57 2.56 0.95 -10.17
N ALA A 58 1.95 2.01 -10.70
CA ALA A 58 1.95 3.33 -10.09
C ALA A 58 1.15 3.35 -8.78
N ALA A 59 -0.02 2.71 -8.74
CA ALA A 59 -0.84 2.59 -7.53
C ALA A 59 -0.12 1.78 -6.43
N GLU A 60 0.54 0.68 -6.78
CA GLU A 60 1.34 -0.12 -5.84
C GLU A 60 2.52 0.67 -5.27
N ARG A 61 3.21 1.46 -6.10
CA ARG A 61 4.28 2.35 -5.63
C ARG A 61 3.76 3.44 -4.70
N ALA A 62 2.62 4.05 -5.02
CA ALA A 62 1.99 5.04 -4.16
C ALA A 62 1.56 4.44 -2.82
N ALA A 63 0.96 3.24 -2.84
CA ALA A 63 0.59 2.52 -1.62
C ALA A 63 1.81 2.14 -0.77
N ALA A 64 2.92 1.72 -1.40
CA ALA A 64 4.16 1.42 -0.71
C ALA A 64 4.80 2.68 -0.07
N GLU A 65 4.76 3.83 -0.76
CA GLU A 65 5.23 5.10 -0.20
C GLU A 65 4.35 5.54 0.98
N GLU A 66 3.03 5.43 0.85
CA GLU A 66 2.11 5.76 1.94
C GLU A 66 2.33 4.84 3.16
N ALA A 67 2.47 3.53 2.94
CA ALA A 67 2.78 2.59 4.01
C ALA A 67 4.11 2.92 4.70
N ALA A 68 5.15 3.31 3.93
CA ALA A 68 6.43 3.73 4.50
C ALA A 68 6.29 5.03 5.34
N ARG A 69 5.46 5.98 4.90
CA ARG A 69 5.16 7.20 5.68
C ARG A 69 4.44 6.88 6.97
N GLN A 70 3.42 6.02 6.93
CA GLN A 70 2.68 5.58 8.11
C GLN A 70 3.60 4.86 9.11
N GLN A 71 4.47 3.97 8.64
CA GLN A 71 5.46 3.31 9.50
C GLN A 71 6.44 4.31 10.13
N ALA A 72 6.87 5.34 9.39
CA ALA A 72 7.73 6.38 9.93
C ALA A 72 7.01 7.24 10.99
N GLU A 73 5.73 7.54 10.79
CA GLU A 73 4.90 8.24 11.78
C GLU A 73 4.70 7.39 13.03
N GLU A 74 4.35 6.11 12.88
CA GLU A 74 4.18 5.20 14.01
C GLU A 74 5.49 4.99 14.78
N ALA A 75 6.63 4.86 14.09
CA ALA A 75 7.94 4.77 14.72
C ALA A 75 8.28 6.05 15.52
N ARG A 76 7.92 7.22 14.99
CA ARG A 76 8.11 8.50 15.67
C ARG A 76 7.21 8.62 16.91
N ASP A 77 5.96 8.17 16.85
CA ASP A 77 5.06 8.15 18.00
C ASP A 77 5.53 7.17 19.08
N GLN A 78 6.09 6.02 18.70
CA GLN A 78 6.71 5.10 19.64
C GLN A 78 7.93 5.73 20.34
N GLU A 79 8.76 6.48 19.62
CA GLU A 79 9.89 7.20 20.21
C GLU A 79 9.43 8.27 21.22
N VAL A 80 8.40 9.05 20.87
CA VAL A 80 7.80 10.06 21.76
C VAL A 80 7.21 9.41 23.01
N ASN A 81 6.45 8.32 22.86
CA ASN A 81 5.87 7.61 24.00
C ASN A 81 6.96 7.03 24.93
N ASN A 82 8.04 6.51 24.38
CA ASN A 82 9.15 5.97 25.17
C ASN A 82 9.86 7.08 25.99
N PHE A 83 9.95 8.30 25.46
CA PHE A 83 10.52 9.45 26.17
C PHE A 83 9.61 9.98 27.30
N VAL A 84 8.28 9.95 27.12
CA VAL A 84 7.33 10.43 28.14
C VAL A 84 7.12 9.40 29.27
N SER A 85 7.38 8.10 29.01
CA SER A 85 7.27 7.04 30.02
C SER A 85 8.51 6.82 30.90
N THR A 86 9.65 7.49 30.66
CA THR A 86 10.73 7.47 31.65
C THR A 86 10.27 8.20 32.92
N PRO A 87 10.28 7.56 34.10
CA PRO A 87 9.91 8.24 35.34
C PRO A 87 10.85 9.43 35.51
N GLN A 88 10.30 10.65 35.52
CA GLN A 88 11.08 11.85 35.81
C GLN A 88 11.85 11.59 37.12
N PRO A 89 13.17 11.86 37.17
CA PRO A 89 13.91 11.74 38.41
C PRO A 89 13.17 12.60 39.43
N SER A 90 12.64 11.98 40.48
CA SER A 90 11.93 12.67 41.54
C SER A 90 12.78 13.88 41.92
N GLU A 91 12.23 15.08 41.70
CA GLU A 91 12.93 16.32 41.98
C GLU A 91 13.53 16.16 43.38
N ARG A 92 14.86 16.31 43.50
CA ARG A 92 15.56 16.08 44.75
C ARG A 92 15.26 17.24 45.70
N VAL A 93 14.03 17.25 46.23
CA VAL A 93 13.56 18.18 47.24
C VAL A 93 14.42 17.98 48.48
N TYR A 94 14.89 19.08 49.07
CA TYR A 94 15.78 19.06 50.23
C TYR A 94 15.25 20.02 51.31
N TYR A 95 14.81 19.47 52.45
CA TYR A 95 14.43 20.26 53.61
C TYR A 95 15.58 20.31 54.61
N HIS A 96 16.06 21.49 54.99
CA HIS A 96 17.15 21.57 55.97
C HIS A 96 16.71 21.10 57.36
N SER A 97 15.44 21.35 57.73
CA SER A 97 14.84 20.96 59.01
C SER A 97 13.36 20.63 58.87
N CYS A 98 12.77 20.01 59.91
CA CYS A 98 11.33 19.77 59.97
C CYS A 98 10.48 21.04 59.99
N LYS A 99 11.05 22.17 60.43
CA LYS A 99 10.40 23.47 60.35
C LYS A 99 10.23 23.89 58.89
N ASP A 100 11.25 23.68 58.06
CA ASP A 100 11.20 24.02 56.64
C ASP A 100 10.20 23.12 55.90
N ALA A 101 10.18 21.83 56.23
CA ALA A 101 9.20 20.88 55.67
C ALA A 101 7.75 21.26 56.03
N ARG A 102 7.49 21.63 57.29
CA ARG A 102 6.17 22.11 57.75
C ARG A 102 5.76 23.43 57.12
N ASN A 103 6.69 24.39 57.01
CA ASN A 103 6.43 25.68 56.37
C ASN A 103 6.10 25.52 54.87
N ALA A 104 6.73 24.54 54.21
CA ALA A 104 6.42 24.17 52.84
C ALA A 104 5.13 23.34 52.70
N GLY A 105 4.47 22.98 53.80
CA GLY A 105 3.27 22.14 53.80
C GLY A 105 3.53 20.67 53.42
N ALA A 106 4.78 20.22 53.51
CA ALA A 106 5.21 18.88 53.07
C ALA A 106 5.33 17.86 54.22
N ALA A 107 5.11 18.27 55.47
CA ALA A 107 5.12 17.37 56.62
C ALA A 107 3.69 16.88 56.96
N PRO A 108 3.51 15.61 57.39
CA PRO A 108 4.54 14.59 57.61
C PRO A 108 5.13 14.04 56.30
N LEU A 109 6.43 13.74 56.30
CA LEU A 109 7.16 13.19 55.15
C LEU A 109 7.29 11.68 55.30
N TYR A 110 6.89 10.90 54.31
CA TYR A 110 7.00 9.44 54.35
C TYR A 110 8.23 8.95 53.58
N ARG A 111 8.73 7.77 53.95
CA ARG A 111 9.82 7.11 53.23
C ARG A 111 9.44 6.91 51.75
N GLY A 112 10.22 7.52 50.85
CA GLY A 112 9.97 7.52 49.40
C GLY A 112 9.45 8.85 48.87
N ASP A 113 8.95 9.73 49.74
CA ASP A 113 8.53 11.06 49.36
C ASP A 113 9.73 11.95 49.01
N PRO A 114 9.57 12.87 48.03
CA PRO A 114 10.55 13.90 47.76
C PRO A 114 10.86 14.71 49.03
N GLY A 115 12.12 14.66 49.48
CA GLY A 115 12.58 15.40 50.66
C GLY A 115 12.64 14.62 51.97
N TYR A 116 12.15 13.37 52.01
CA TYR A 116 12.39 12.48 53.15
C TYR A 116 13.88 12.17 53.31
N ARG A 117 14.33 12.09 54.57
CA ARG A 117 15.66 11.57 54.94
C ARG A 117 15.67 11.08 56.37
N ASP A 118 16.53 10.10 56.63
CA ASP A 118 16.73 9.50 57.95
C ASP A 118 17.22 10.50 59.02
N LYS A 119 17.72 11.68 58.61
CA LYS A 119 18.13 12.75 59.55
C LYS A 119 16.96 13.61 60.05
N LEU A 120 15.82 13.60 59.36
CA LEU A 120 14.60 14.33 59.77
C LEU A 120 13.66 13.44 60.57
N ASP A 121 13.76 12.13 60.36
CA ASP A 121 13.09 11.08 61.12
C ASP A 121 13.91 10.76 62.37
N ARG A 122 13.47 11.22 63.54
CA ARG A 122 14.29 11.18 64.77
C ARG A 122 14.30 9.78 65.39
N ASP A 123 13.24 9.02 65.17
CA ASP A 123 12.95 7.70 65.73
C ASP A 123 13.02 6.57 64.70
N GLN A 124 13.20 6.91 63.43
CA GLN A 124 13.47 6.01 62.30
C GLN A 124 12.32 5.06 61.96
N ASP A 125 11.08 5.48 62.23
CA ASP A 125 9.88 4.69 62.00
C ASP A 125 9.40 4.76 60.54
N GLY A 126 9.95 5.67 59.73
CA GLY A 126 9.56 5.90 58.35
C GLY A 126 8.72 7.16 58.12
N ILE A 127 8.43 7.93 59.17
CA ILE A 127 7.65 9.17 59.14
C ILE A 127 8.50 10.31 59.72
N ALA A 128 8.97 11.21 58.87
CA ALA A 128 9.71 12.38 59.33
C ALA A 128 8.77 13.55 59.68
N CYS A 129 9.17 14.31 60.70
CA CYS A 129 8.58 15.60 61.07
C CYS A 129 7.17 15.56 61.66
N GLU A 130 6.84 14.51 62.42
CA GLU A 130 5.69 14.44 63.33
C GLU A 130 5.67 15.51 64.44
#